data_AF-A0A433SNJ6-F1
#
_entry.id   AF-A0A433SNJ6-F1
#
_cell.length_a   1.000
_cell.length_b   1.000
_cell.length_c   1.000
_cell.angle_alpha   90.00
_cell.angle_beta   90.00
_cell.angle_gamma   90.00
#
_symmetry.space_group_name_H-M   'P 1'
#
loop_
_entity.id
_entity.type
_entity.pdbx_description
1 polymer ?
#
loop_
_entity_poly.entity_id
_entity_poly.type
_entity_poly.pdbx_seq_one_letter_code
_entity_poly.pdbx_strand_id
1 'polypeptide(L)'
;MEDTVYCPRCESVVIVEEDRESNLAHCPLCFFAFCTECERGWHQGRNCETEEEMLENLEKKADNANPNDAIAARIRELRRKLEDEIDSKLLKKRSTSKCPNCKIPVEKIGGCNKMTCKCGRSFCWVCGISISSYEHFRTGKCSLFPGQGPPVMVAPVRRVPHAVLRMQAIAEINPELANNYCRCPMCKQESMKGPDRNNHIKCWNCKTNYCFMCKQRIIGVVSAHFTGPCRQHS
;
A
#
# COMPACT_ATOMS: atom_id res chain seq x y z
N MET A 1 -32.84 -3.99 14.74
CA MET A 1 -32.32 -3.69 13.40
C MET A 1 -31.87 -2.25 13.48
N GLU A 2 -30.60 -1.96 13.22
CA GLU A 2 -30.03 -0.62 13.42
C GLU A 2 -30.28 0.22 12.16
N ASP A 3 -31.20 1.17 12.23
CA ASP A 3 -31.46 2.19 11.19
C ASP A 3 -30.37 3.28 11.16
N THR A 4 -29.16 2.92 11.58
CA THR A 4 -28.04 3.83 11.79
C THR A 4 -26.79 3.32 11.09
N VAL A 5 -26.18 4.17 10.28
CA VAL A 5 -24.91 3.95 9.60
C VAL A 5 -23.89 5.00 10.01
N TYR A 6 -22.60 4.76 9.80
CA TYR A 6 -21.56 5.73 10.10
C TYR A 6 -21.10 6.46 8.84
N CYS A 7 -20.93 7.77 8.92
CA CYS A 7 -20.41 8.54 7.80
C CYS A 7 -18.93 8.17 7.54
N PRO A 8 -18.55 7.77 6.32
CA PRO A 8 -17.17 7.39 6.00
C PRO A 8 -16.18 8.56 6.01
N ARG A 9 -16.68 9.81 6.06
CA ARG A 9 -15.85 11.02 6.03
C ARG A 9 -15.57 11.60 7.41
N CYS A 10 -16.53 11.53 8.33
CA CYS A 10 -16.44 12.18 9.64
C CYS A 10 -16.89 11.28 10.81
N GLU A 11 -17.19 10.01 10.54
CA GLU A 11 -17.55 8.99 11.55
C GLU A 11 -18.80 9.32 12.38
N SER A 12 -19.58 10.33 11.98
CA SER A 12 -20.84 10.67 12.63
C SER A 12 -21.88 9.58 12.38
N VAL A 13 -22.73 9.32 13.37
CA VAL A 13 -23.92 8.49 13.19
C VAL A 13 -24.90 9.19 12.25
N VAL A 14 -25.40 8.45 11.27
CA VAL A 14 -26.38 8.88 10.27
C VAL A 14 -27.57 7.95 10.36
N ILE A 15 -28.77 8.51 10.46
CA ILE A 15 -30.02 7.75 10.42
C ILE A 15 -30.39 7.57 8.95
N VAL A 16 -30.63 6.33 8.53
CA VAL A 16 -31.01 6.01 7.15
C VAL A 16 -32.52 6.15 7.01
N GLU A 17 -32.98 6.87 6.00
CA GLU A 17 -34.41 7.00 5.71
C GLU A 17 -34.99 5.68 5.19
N GLU A 18 -36.32 5.52 5.26
CA GLU A 18 -37.00 4.24 5.02
C GLU A 18 -36.83 3.69 3.58
N ASP A 19 -36.44 4.55 2.62
CA ASP A 19 -36.24 4.19 1.22
C ASP A 19 -34.91 3.48 0.96
N ARG A 20 -34.84 2.22 1.43
CA ARG A 20 -33.67 1.34 1.33
C ARG A 20 -33.33 0.92 -0.11
N GLU A 21 -34.23 1.13 -1.07
CA GLU A 21 -33.98 0.76 -2.48
C GLU A 21 -32.91 1.66 -3.12
N SER A 22 -32.78 2.89 -2.62
CA SER A 22 -31.85 3.88 -3.15
C SER A 22 -30.42 3.76 -2.58
N ASN A 23 -30.24 3.02 -1.48
CA ASN A 23 -28.99 2.92 -0.72
C ASN A 23 -28.34 4.29 -0.41
N LEU A 24 -29.12 5.36 -0.29
CA LEU A 24 -28.65 6.73 -0.11
C LEU A 24 -28.63 7.13 1.37
N ALA A 25 -27.50 7.66 1.84
CA ALA A 25 -27.39 8.29 3.15
C ALA A 25 -26.75 9.68 3.07
N HIS A 26 -27.31 10.63 3.82
CA HIS A 26 -26.79 12.00 3.94
C HIS A 26 -26.27 12.25 5.36
N CYS A 27 -24.99 12.59 5.47
CA CYS A 27 -24.43 12.97 6.76
C CYS A 27 -24.89 14.37 7.18
N PRO A 28 -25.53 14.57 8.36
CA PRO A 28 -25.99 15.89 8.80
C PRO A 28 -24.84 16.82 9.24
N LEU A 29 -23.64 16.28 9.51
CA LEU A 29 -22.49 17.08 9.96
C LEU A 29 -21.62 17.57 8.81
N CYS A 30 -21.28 16.70 7.86
CA CYS A 30 -20.37 17.04 6.76
C CYS A 30 -21.07 17.10 5.39
N PHE A 31 -22.40 16.92 5.36
CA PHE A 31 -23.24 16.95 4.16
C PHE A 31 -22.80 15.99 3.05
N PHE A 32 -22.00 14.98 3.40
CA PHE A 32 -21.55 13.97 2.45
C PHE A 32 -22.69 13.01 2.15
N ALA A 33 -23.04 12.88 0.87
CA ALA A 33 -23.97 11.89 0.35
C ALA A 33 -23.19 10.63 -0.03
N PHE A 34 -23.55 9.48 0.56
CA PHE A 34 -22.83 8.23 0.36
C PHE A 34 -23.77 7.04 0.21
N CYS A 35 -23.25 5.99 -0.41
CA CYS A 35 -23.92 4.70 -0.56
C CYS A 35 -23.78 3.89 0.74
N THR A 36 -24.89 3.39 1.28
CA THR A 36 -24.93 2.59 2.52
C THR A 36 -24.28 1.21 2.37
N GLU A 37 -24.12 0.70 1.15
CA GLU A 37 -23.49 -0.60 0.89
C GLU A 37 -21.98 -0.50 0.70
N CYS A 38 -21.51 0.44 -0.12
CA CYS A 38 -20.10 0.54 -0.48
C CYS A 38 -19.33 1.62 0.27
N GLU A 39 -20.02 2.44 1.08
CA GLU A 39 -19.46 3.52 1.91
C GLU A 39 -18.69 4.58 1.09
N ARG A 40 -18.97 4.69 -0.21
CA ARG A 40 -18.38 5.69 -1.12
C ARG A 40 -19.43 6.73 -1.53
N GLY A 41 -19.01 7.73 -2.30
CA GLY A 41 -19.93 8.73 -2.85
C GLY A 41 -21.12 8.06 -3.54
N TRP A 42 -22.32 8.55 -3.26
CA TRP A 42 -23.55 7.91 -3.73
C TRP A 42 -23.64 7.86 -5.27
N HIS A 43 -24.26 6.80 -5.77
CA HIS A 43 -24.43 6.54 -7.20
C HIS A 43 -25.84 6.03 -7.53
N GLN A 44 -26.51 6.67 -8.48
CA GLN A 44 -27.85 6.27 -8.92
C GLN A 44 -27.80 5.21 -10.03
N GLY A 45 -28.55 4.13 -9.89
CA GLY A 45 -28.78 3.15 -10.97
C GLY A 45 -27.54 2.42 -11.47
N ARG A 46 -26.43 2.51 -10.73
CA ARG A 46 -25.20 1.76 -10.97
C ARG A 46 -24.97 0.82 -9.80
N ASN A 47 -24.46 -0.37 -10.09
CA ASN A 47 -24.01 -1.29 -9.06
C ASN A 47 -22.79 -0.70 -8.34
N CYS A 48 -22.66 -1.06 -7.06
CA CYS A 48 -21.44 -0.79 -6.30
C CYS A 48 -20.24 -1.42 -7.02
N GLU A 49 -19.27 -0.62 -7.42
CA GLU A 49 -18.02 -1.13 -7.97
C GLU A 49 -17.20 -1.79 -6.84
N THR A 50 -16.61 -2.94 -7.16
CA THR A 50 -15.64 -3.60 -6.28
C THR A 50 -14.27 -2.93 -6.35
N GLU A 51 -13.42 -3.19 -5.37
CA GLU A 51 -12.04 -2.67 -5.34
C GLU A 51 -11.23 -3.12 -6.56
N GLU A 52 -11.49 -4.33 -7.05
CA GLU A 52 -10.87 -4.94 -8.23
C GLU A 52 -11.33 -4.24 -9.52
N GLU A 53 -12.64 -4.04 -9.69
CA GLU A 53 -13.21 -3.34 -10.85
C GLU A 53 -12.73 -1.88 -10.93
N MET A 54 -12.60 -1.20 -9.79
CA MET A 54 -12.07 0.16 -9.75
C MET A 54 -10.61 0.23 -10.20
N LEU A 55 -9.78 -0.73 -9.80
CA LEU A 55 -8.39 -0.82 -10.27
C LEU A 55 -8.34 -1.04 -11.78
N GLU A 56 -9.12 -1.99 -12.30
CA GLU A 56 -9.18 -2.27 -13.74
C GLU A 56 -9.66 -1.04 -14.54
N ASN A 57 -10.67 -0.33 -14.03
CA ASN A 57 -11.17 0.89 -14.65
C ASN A 57 -10.13 2.03 -14.65
N LEU A 58 -9.30 2.13 -13.60
CA LEU A 58 -8.20 3.08 -13.55
C LEU A 58 -7.07 2.70 -14.51
N GLU A 59 -6.79 1.40 -14.69
CA GLU A 59 -5.83 0.91 -15.67
C GLU A 59 -6.26 1.21 -17.10
N LYS A 60 -7.50 0.87 -17.46
CA LYS A 60 -8.07 1.21 -18.78
C LYS A 60 -8.04 2.72 -19.06
N LYS A 61 -8.30 3.55 -18.05
CA LYS A 61 -8.20 5.02 -18.18
C LYS A 61 -6.75 5.48 -18.33
N ALA A 62 -5.79 4.81 -17.69
CA ALA A 62 -4.37 5.12 -17.81
C ALA A 62 -3.85 4.78 -19.22
N ASP A 63 -4.25 3.64 -19.77
CA ASP A 63 -3.83 3.18 -21.11
C ASP A 63 -4.32 4.11 -22.23
N ASN A 64 -5.50 4.70 -22.05
CA ASN A 64 -6.08 5.66 -22.98
C ASN A 64 -5.61 7.12 -22.75
N ALA A 65 -4.86 7.39 -21.67
CA ALA A 65 -4.43 8.75 -21.34
C ALA A 65 -3.10 9.13 -22.00
N ASN A 66 -3.01 10.37 -22.49
CA ASN A 66 -1.75 10.90 -23.00
C ASN A 66 -0.71 11.02 -21.84
N PRO A 67 0.51 10.46 -21.98
CA PRO A 67 1.51 10.44 -20.91
C PRO A 67 1.91 11.82 -20.34
N ASN A 68 1.79 12.88 -21.15
CA ASN A 68 2.16 14.26 -20.79
C ASN A 68 1.01 15.05 -20.15
N ASP A 69 -0.17 14.45 -20.04
CA ASP A 69 -1.34 15.14 -19.51
C ASP A 69 -1.40 15.03 -17.98
N ALA A 70 -1.85 16.09 -17.32
CA ALA A 70 -2.11 16.13 -15.88
C ALA A 70 -3.10 15.03 -15.46
N ILE A 71 -3.96 14.61 -16.39
CA ILE A 71 -4.90 13.49 -16.25
C ILE A 71 -4.17 12.17 -15.96
N ALA A 72 -3.10 11.85 -16.69
CA ALA A 72 -2.34 10.61 -16.47
C ALA A 72 -1.64 10.60 -15.10
N ALA A 73 -1.14 11.75 -14.64
CA ALA A 73 -0.58 11.88 -13.30
C ALA A 73 -1.63 11.68 -12.21
N ARG A 74 -2.84 12.22 -12.40
CA ARG A 74 -3.97 12.04 -11.47
C ARG A 74 -4.45 10.59 -11.41
N ILE A 75 -4.51 9.89 -12.54
CA ILE A 75 -4.91 8.47 -12.59
C ILE A 75 -3.90 7.61 -11.81
N ARG A 76 -2.60 7.83 -12.00
CA ARG A 76 -1.55 7.12 -11.24
C ARG A 76 -1.66 7.35 -9.72
N GLU A 77 -1.94 8.59 -9.32
CA GLU A 77 -2.15 8.93 -7.91
C GLU A 77 -3.38 8.23 -7.32
N LEU A 78 -4.51 8.23 -8.05
CA LEU A 78 -5.74 7.55 -7.62
C LEU A 78 -5.53 6.04 -7.50
N ARG A 79 -4.82 5.42 -8.44
CA ARG A 79 -4.45 4.01 -8.39
C ARG A 79 -3.64 3.68 -7.12
N ARG A 80 -2.58 4.45 -6.85
CA ARG A 80 -1.75 4.24 -5.66
C ARG A 80 -2.58 4.31 -4.37
N LYS A 81 -3.46 5.31 -4.25
CA LYS A 81 -4.34 5.46 -3.08
C LYS A 81 -5.26 4.25 -2.90
N LEU A 82 -5.85 3.76 -3.99
CA LEU A 82 -6.72 2.59 -3.94
C LEU A 82 -5.94 1.33 -3.53
N GLU A 83 -4.74 1.12 -4.07
CA GLU A 83 -3.86 0.03 -3.66
C GLU A 83 -3.48 0.11 -2.17
N ASP A 84 -3.15 1.31 -1.67
CA ASP A 84 -2.82 1.53 -0.26
C ASP A 84 -4.03 1.26 0.66
N GLU A 85 -5.24 1.63 0.24
CA GLU A 85 -6.49 1.34 0.95
C GLU A 85 -6.77 -0.17 1.03
N ILE A 86 -6.61 -0.89 -0.09
CA ILE A 86 -6.78 -2.36 -0.15
C ILE A 86 -5.78 -3.03 0.80
N ASP A 87 -4.50 -2.65 0.73
CA ASP A 87 -3.45 -3.18 1.61
C ASP A 87 -3.77 -2.91 3.07
N SER A 88 -4.24 -1.70 3.41
CA SER A 88 -4.65 -1.35 4.77
C SER A 88 -5.80 -2.23 5.27
N LYS A 89 -6.83 -2.45 4.44
CA LYS A 89 -7.97 -3.33 4.77
C LYS A 89 -7.52 -4.78 4.95
N LEU A 90 -6.67 -5.29 4.08
CA LEU A 90 -6.11 -6.64 4.19
C LEU A 90 -5.24 -6.80 5.43
N LEU A 91 -4.43 -5.79 5.76
CA LEU A 91 -3.62 -5.79 6.97
C LEU A 91 -4.51 -5.84 8.21
N LYS A 92 -5.53 -4.96 8.30
CA LYS A 92 -6.51 -4.97 9.40
C LYS A 92 -7.20 -6.32 9.53
N LYS A 93 -7.59 -6.96 8.42
CA LYS A 93 -8.18 -8.31 8.45
C LYS A 93 -7.22 -9.38 8.96
N ARG A 94 -5.92 -9.28 8.67
CA ARG A 94 -4.88 -10.22 9.12
C ARG A 94 -4.41 -9.96 10.56
N SER A 95 -4.45 -8.72 11.02
CA SER A 95 -3.99 -8.30 12.34
C SER A 95 -5.09 -8.24 13.40
N THR A 96 -6.35 -8.54 13.03
CA THR A 96 -7.50 -8.63 13.94
C THR A 96 -8.04 -10.06 14.03
N SER A 97 -8.57 -10.44 15.19
CA SER A 97 -9.34 -11.68 15.38
C SER A 97 -10.60 -11.39 16.18
N LYS A 98 -11.72 -12.02 15.82
CA LYS A 98 -12.99 -11.81 16.51
C LYS A 98 -13.02 -12.57 17.84
N CYS A 99 -13.48 -11.91 18.90
CA CYS A 99 -13.71 -12.59 20.18
C CYS A 99 -14.79 -13.68 20.01
N PRO A 100 -14.61 -14.92 20.50
CA PRO A 100 -15.64 -15.96 20.40
C PRO A 100 -16.93 -15.62 21.15
N ASN A 101 -16.84 -14.80 22.20
CA ASN A 101 -17.97 -14.41 23.04
C ASN A 101 -18.72 -13.20 22.46
N CYS A 102 -18.11 -12.01 22.46
CA CYS A 102 -18.79 -10.77 22.06
C CYS A 102 -18.60 -10.39 20.58
N LYS A 103 -17.85 -11.18 19.79
CA LYS A 103 -17.56 -10.95 18.36
C LYS A 103 -16.83 -9.66 18.00
N ILE A 104 -16.55 -8.79 18.97
CA ILE A 104 -15.73 -7.58 18.80
C ILE A 104 -14.33 -7.98 18.27
N PRO A 105 -13.82 -7.30 17.23
CA PRO A 105 -12.48 -7.52 16.73
C PRO A 105 -11.44 -7.10 17.77
N VAL A 106 -10.47 -7.97 18.00
CA VAL A 106 -9.35 -7.76 18.90
C VAL A 106 -8.09 -7.68 18.05
N GLU A 107 -7.27 -6.66 18.25
CA GLU A 107 -5.98 -6.51 17.57
C GLU A 107 -4.86 -7.22 18.36
N LYS A 108 -3.95 -7.89 17.64
CA LYS A 108 -2.77 -8.49 18.26
C LYS A 108 -1.60 -7.51 18.20
N ILE A 109 -1.27 -6.90 19.34
CA ILE A 109 -0.18 -5.91 19.47
C ILE A 109 1.18 -6.61 19.66
N GLY A 110 1.19 -7.88 20.06
CA GLY A 110 2.40 -8.68 20.27
C GLY A 110 2.17 -9.78 21.32
N GLY A 111 3.19 -10.58 21.61
CA GLY A 111 3.16 -11.58 22.70
C GLY A 111 2.53 -12.93 22.32
N CYS A 112 1.96 -13.60 23.33
CA CYS A 112 1.45 -14.97 23.20
C CYS A 112 0.08 -15.04 22.50
N ASN A 113 -0.27 -16.21 21.98
CA ASN A 113 -1.54 -16.49 21.33
C ASN A 113 -2.72 -16.59 22.32
N LYS A 114 -2.50 -16.48 23.63
CA LYS A 114 -3.56 -16.28 24.63
C LYS A 114 -3.92 -14.80 24.67
N MET A 115 -5.03 -14.44 24.04
CA MET A 115 -5.55 -13.08 24.01
C MET A 115 -6.71 -12.94 25.01
N THR A 116 -6.87 -11.74 25.57
CA THR A 116 -7.99 -11.40 26.43
C THR A 116 -8.75 -10.25 25.81
N CYS A 117 -10.04 -10.45 25.53
CA CYS A 117 -10.91 -9.42 25.02
C CYS A 117 -11.31 -8.44 26.13
N LYS A 118 -11.72 -7.21 25.77
CA LYS A 118 -12.28 -6.22 26.71
C LYS A 118 -13.52 -6.71 27.47
N CYS A 119 -14.24 -7.70 26.93
CA CYS A 119 -15.34 -8.37 27.63
C CYS A 119 -14.88 -9.34 28.73
N GLY A 120 -13.57 -9.44 29.00
CA GLY A 120 -12.98 -10.33 30.00
C GLY A 120 -12.72 -11.76 29.52
N ARG A 121 -13.24 -12.15 28.35
CA ARG A 121 -13.04 -13.52 27.84
C ARG A 121 -11.65 -13.71 27.26
N SER A 122 -10.94 -14.73 27.74
CA SER A 122 -9.70 -15.21 27.14
C SER A 122 -9.99 -16.20 26.01
N PHE A 123 -9.24 -16.11 24.92
CA PHE A 123 -9.35 -16.97 23.75
C PHE A 123 -7.99 -17.18 23.07
N CYS A 124 -7.88 -18.23 22.26
CA CYS A 124 -6.71 -18.48 21.45
C CYS A 124 -6.79 -17.69 20.14
N TRP A 125 -5.75 -16.93 19.81
CA TRP A 125 -5.66 -16.17 18.56
C TRP A 125 -5.65 -17.05 17.31
N VAL A 126 -5.05 -18.24 17.40
CA VAL A 126 -4.84 -19.13 16.23
C VAL A 126 -6.14 -19.81 15.81
N CYS A 127 -6.87 -20.38 16.78
CA CYS A 127 -8.10 -21.14 16.49
C CYS A 127 -9.39 -20.39 16.84
N GLY A 128 -9.30 -19.23 17.48
CA GLY A 128 -10.46 -18.42 17.88
C GLY A 128 -11.28 -19.00 19.04
N ILE A 129 -10.89 -20.13 19.62
CA ILE A 129 -11.66 -20.82 20.67
C ILE A 129 -11.46 -20.15 22.03
N SER A 130 -12.53 -20.07 22.82
CA SER A 130 -12.48 -19.53 24.18
C SER A 130 -11.66 -20.46 25.09
N ILE A 131 -10.77 -19.90 25.89
CA ILE A 131 -9.89 -20.65 26.80
C ILE A 131 -10.07 -20.15 28.23
N SER A 132 -10.10 -21.08 29.18
CA SER A 132 -10.11 -20.79 30.61
C SER A 132 -8.70 -20.80 31.21
N SER A 133 -7.80 -21.61 30.65
CA SER A 133 -6.44 -21.81 31.16
C SER A 133 -5.43 -22.01 30.02
N TYR A 134 -4.17 -22.29 30.39
CA TYR A 134 -3.08 -22.59 29.46
C TYR A 134 -3.12 -24.02 28.89
N GLU A 135 -4.10 -24.85 29.30
CA GLU A 135 -4.19 -26.26 28.89
C GLU A 135 -4.34 -26.45 27.37
N HIS A 136 -5.02 -25.49 26.73
CA HIS A 136 -5.18 -25.44 25.29
C HIS A 136 -3.83 -25.43 24.53
N PHE A 137 -2.77 -24.89 25.13
CA PHE A 137 -1.45 -24.81 24.52
C PHE A 137 -0.49 -25.92 24.94
N ARG A 138 -0.86 -26.71 25.97
CA ARG A 138 -0.08 -27.87 26.43
C ARG A 138 -0.42 -29.14 25.65
N THR A 139 -1.66 -29.25 25.20
CA THR A 139 -2.19 -30.43 24.47
C THR A 139 -1.80 -30.46 22.98
N GLY A 140 -0.96 -29.54 22.51
CA GLY A 140 -0.37 -29.57 21.16
C GLY A 140 -1.25 -29.06 20.02
N LYS A 141 -2.52 -28.72 20.24
CA LYS A 141 -3.41 -28.21 19.17
C LYS A 141 -3.09 -26.79 18.71
N CYS A 142 -2.54 -25.95 19.58
CA CYS A 142 -2.12 -24.58 19.27
C CYS A 142 -0.87 -24.21 20.08
N SER A 143 0.04 -23.42 19.51
CA SER A 143 1.25 -22.96 20.22
C SER A 143 0.97 -21.70 21.05
N LEU A 144 1.50 -21.62 22.27
CA LEU A 144 1.33 -20.43 23.13
C LEU A 144 2.12 -19.24 22.59
N PHE A 145 3.36 -19.48 22.19
CA PHE A 145 4.17 -18.49 21.51
C PHE A 145 4.29 -18.90 20.05
N PRO A 146 4.02 -18.00 19.08
CA PRO A 146 4.48 -18.24 17.72
C PRO A 146 5.99 -18.49 17.79
N GLY A 147 6.45 -19.62 17.23
CA GLY A 147 7.79 -20.14 17.46
C GLY A 147 8.88 -19.08 17.35
N GLN A 148 9.83 -19.10 18.31
CA GLN A 148 11.00 -18.25 18.29
C GLN A 148 11.87 -18.59 17.08
N GLY A 149 11.70 -17.86 15.99
CA GLY A 149 12.86 -17.14 15.47
C GLY A 149 13.00 -15.82 16.25
N PRO A 150 14.12 -15.07 16.11
CA PRO A 150 14.02 -13.61 16.22
C PRO A 150 12.78 -13.18 15.45
N PRO A 151 12.05 -12.12 15.85
CA PRO A 151 10.87 -11.69 15.11
C PRO A 151 11.26 -11.79 13.64
N VAL A 152 10.62 -12.70 12.91
CA VAL A 152 10.54 -12.51 11.48
C VAL A 152 9.77 -11.22 11.49
N MET A 153 10.51 -10.10 11.48
CA MET A 153 10.11 -8.94 10.75
C MET A 153 9.59 -9.61 9.50
N VAL A 154 8.26 -9.70 9.38
CA VAL A 154 7.64 -9.82 8.08
C VAL A 154 8.22 -8.56 7.47
N ALA A 155 9.39 -8.71 6.82
CA ALA A 155 10.18 -7.59 6.38
C ALA A 155 9.16 -6.92 5.48
N PRO A 156 8.63 -5.76 5.89
CA PRO A 156 7.35 -5.25 5.39
C PRO A 156 7.46 -5.43 3.90
N VAL A 157 6.64 -6.30 3.27
CA VAL A 157 6.92 -6.85 1.93
C VAL A 157 7.48 -5.70 1.16
N ARG A 158 8.81 -5.67 0.97
CA ARG A 158 9.45 -4.41 0.59
C ARG A 158 9.08 -4.35 -0.87
N ARG A 159 7.94 -3.71 -1.15
CA ARG A 159 7.43 -3.48 -2.50
C ARG A 159 8.65 -2.98 -3.23
N VAL A 160 9.10 -3.79 -4.20
CA VAL A 160 10.34 -3.50 -4.90
C VAL A 160 10.15 -2.08 -5.43
N PRO A 161 11.03 -1.13 -5.09
CA PRO A 161 10.74 0.27 -5.36
C PRO A 161 10.38 0.43 -6.84
N HIS A 162 9.34 1.21 -7.15
CA HIS A 162 8.79 1.31 -8.51
C HIS A 162 9.87 1.65 -9.57
N ALA A 163 10.96 2.32 -9.16
CA ALA A 163 12.13 2.55 -10.01
C ALA A 163 12.80 1.26 -10.50
N VAL A 164 12.95 0.26 -9.63
CA VAL A 164 13.54 -1.06 -9.95
C VAL A 164 12.61 -1.85 -10.86
N LEU A 165 11.30 -1.88 -10.57
CA LEU A 165 10.31 -2.54 -11.44
C LEU A 165 10.30 -1.92 -12.85
N ARG A 166 10.38 -0.58 -12.92
CA ARG A 166 10.48 0.13 -14.20
C ARG A 166 11.77 -0.20 -14.95
N MET A 167 12.90 -0.34 -14.26
CA MET A 167 14.16 -0.74 -14.87
C MET A 167 14.09 -2.16 -15.42
N GLN A 168 13.54 -3.12 -14.65
CA GLN A 168 13.35 -4.50 -15.09
C GLN A 168 12.46 -4.60 -16.34
N ALA A 169 11.31 -3.92 -16.33
CA ALA A 169 10.40 -3.88 -17.49
C ALA A 169 11.05 -3.26 -18.73
N ILE A 170 11.87 -2.21 -18.58
CA ILE A 170 12.60 -1.60 -19.70
C ILE A 170 13.65 -2.56 -20.28
N ALA A 171 14.35 -3.31 -19.43
CA ALA A 171 15.34 -4.31 -19.86
C ALA A 171 14.70 -5.48 -20.60
N GLU A 172 13.47 -5.87 -20.24
CA GLU A 172 12.69 -6.90 -20.95
C GLU A 172 12.23 -6.43 -22.34
N ILE A 173 11.86 -5.15 -22.48
CA ILE A 173 11.37 -4.58 -23.74
C ILE A 173 12.50 -4.32 -24.74
N ASN A 174 13.68 -3.89 -24.27
CA ASN A 174 14.86 -3.68 -25.13
C ASN A 174 16.16 -4.09 -24.41
N PRO A 175 16.69 -5.28 -24.73
CA PRO A 175 17.92 -5.80 -24.11
C PRO A 175 19.15 -4.90 -24.29
N GLU A 176 19.21 -4.07 -25.33
CA GLU A 176 20.35 -3.18 -25.57
C GLU A 176 20.47 -2.05 -24.54
N LEU A 177 19.36 -1.72 -23.85
CA LEU A 177 19.35 -0.75 -22.76
C LEU A 177 20.02 -1.29 -21.48
N ALA A 178 20.37 -2.59 -21.42
CA ALA A 178 21.17 -3.16 -20.33
C ALA A 178 22.54 -2.44 -20.17
N ASN A 179 23.10 -1.91 -21.27
CA ASN A 179 24.35 -1.15 -21.25
C ASN A 179 24.24 0.21 -20.54
N ASN A 180 23.01 0.69 -20.30
CA ASN A 180 22.75 1.94 -19.60
C ASN A 180 22.66 1.76 -18.08
N TYR A 181 22.89 0.55 -17.56
CA TYR A 181 22.88 0.30 -16.13
C TYR A 181 24.14 0.83 -15.43
N CYS A 182 23.94 1.44 -14.27
CA CYS A 182 25.02 1.89 -13.40
C CYS A 182 24.65 1.70 -11.92
N ARG A 183 25.67 1.63 -11.06
CA ARG A 183 25.49 1.51 -9.62
C ARG A 183 25.89 2.80 -8.95
N CYS A 184 25.06 3.25 -8.01
CA CYS A 184 25.37 4.43 -7.21
C CYS A 184 26.66 4.19 -6.40
N PRO A 185 27.66 5.08 -6.44
CA PRO A 185 28.91 4.90 -5.69
C PRO A 185 28.74 4.99 -4.16
N MET A 186 27.60 5.51 -3.68
CA MET A 186 27.30 5.65 -2.24
C MET A 186 26.50 4.48 -1.68
N CYS A 187 25.34 4.19 -2.28
CA CYS A 187 24.40 3.19 -1.74
C CYS A 187 24.36 1.89 -2.56
N LYS A 188 25.16 1.79 -3.63
CA LYS A 188 25.20 0.68 -4.59
C LYS A 188 23.89 0.37 -5.32
N GLN A 189 22.81 1.12 -5.05
CA GLN A 189 21.53 0.96 -5.73
C GLN A 189 21.71 1.12 -7.24
N GLU A 190 21.07 0.22 -7.99
CA GLU A 190 21.08 0.23 -9.44
C GLU A 190 20.22 1.39 -9.96
N SER A 191 20.71 2.03 -11.00
CA SER A 191 20.01 3.07 -11.75
C SER A 191 20.34 2.92 -13.23
N MET A 192 19.52 3.53 -14.09
CA MET A 192 19.68 3.45 -15.53
C MET A 192 19.85 4.85 -16.10
N LYS A 193 20.85 5.04 -16.98
CA LYS A 193 20.96 6.24 -17.82
C LYS A 193 19.75 6.27 -18.75
N GLY A 194 19.08 7.41 -18.82
CA GLY A 194 17.96 7.60 -19.74
C GLY A 194 18.41 7.52 -21.21
N PRO A 195 17.47 7.59 -22.16
CA PRO A 195 17.80 7.71 -23.58
C PRO A 195 18.48 9.06 -23.90
N ASP A 196 18.50 9.99 -22.95
CA ASP A 196 19.21 11.25 -23.09
C ASP A 196 20.73 11.04 -23.00
N ARG A 197 21.46 11.88 -23.74
CA ARG A 197 22.93 11.85 -23.74
C ARG A 197 23.54 12.25 -22.40
N ASN A 198 22.74 12.62 -21.40
CA ASN A 198 23.22 13.15 -20.14
C ASN A 198 23.91 12.08 -19.28
N ASN A 199 25.17 12.33 -18.92
CA ASN A 199 25.94 11.46 -18.03
C ASN A 199 25.77 11.82 -16.56
N HIS A 200 25.04 12.90 -16.24
CA HIS A 200 24.65 13.20 -14.86
C HIS A 200 23.51 12.28 -14.42
N ILE A 201 23.76 11.50 -13.38
CA ILE A 201 22.75 10.65 -12.77
C ILE A 201 22.56 11.06 -11.30
N LYS A 202 21.30 11.21 -10.91
CA LYS A 202 20.90 11.40 -9.52
C LYS A 202 20.30 10.10 -8.99
N CYS A 203 20.93 9.50 -7.99
CA CYS A 203 20.45 8.24 -7.41
C CYS A 203 19.03 8.41 -6.88
N TRP A 204 18.09 7.60 -7.35
CA TRP A 204 16.70 7.68 -6.90
C TRP A 204 16.54 7.28 -5.43
N ASN A 205 17.45 6.45 -4.90
CA ASN A 205 17.45 6.00 -3.51
C ASN A 205 18.10 7.03 -2.57
N CYS A 206 19.43 7.23 -2.65
CA CYS A 206 20.17 8.09 -1.72
C CYS A 206 20.34 9.55 -2.19
N LYS A 207 19.75 9.93 -3.33
CA LYS A 207 19.79 11.29 -3.93
C LYS A 207 21.19 11.82 -4.29
N THR A 208 22.23 10.99 -4.15
CA THR A 208 23.60 11.32 -4.54
C THR A 208 23.68 11.58 -6.04
N ASN A 209 24.33 12.69 -6.42
CA ASN A 209 24.70 12.97 -7.80
C ASN A 209 25.99 12.23 -8.15
N TYR A 210 26.04 11.57 -9.29
CA TYR A 210 27.23 10.88 -9.78
C TYR A 210 27.24 10.86 -11.31
N CYS A 211 28.40 10.61 -11.88
CA CYS A 211 28.59 10.57 -13.33
C CYS A 211 28.51 9.12 -13.83
N PHE A 212 27.76 8.90 -14.91
CA PHE A 212 27.63 7.60 -15.57
C PHE A 212 28.96 7.11 -16.15
N MET A 213 29.73 8.01 -16.77
CA MET A 213 30.99 7.67 -17.46
C MET A 213 32.07 7.23 -16.47
N CYS A 214 32.38 8.08 -15.49
CA CYS A 214 33.48 7.81 -14.54
C CYS A 214 33.03 7.10 -13.26
N LYS A 215 31.72 6.90 -13.06
CA LYS A 215 31.11 6.24 -11.89
C LYS A 215 31.41 6.92 -10.56
N GLN A 216 31.96 8.13 -10.57
CA GLN A 216 32.32 8.88 -9.37
C GLN A 216 31.17 9.76 -8.88
N ARG A 217 31.11 9.92 -7.56
CA ARG A 217 30.22 10.86 -6.89
C ARG A 217 30.61 12.29 -7.24
N ILE A 218 29.63 13.10 -7.62
CA ILE A 218 29.79 14.53 -7.84
C ILE A 218 29.53 15.26 -6.53
N ILE A 219 30.52 16.01 -6.04
CA ILE A 219 30.48 16.76 -4.78
C ILE A 219 30.44 18.24 -5.14
N GLY A 220 29.50 19.00 -4.55
CA GLY A 220 29.32 20.42 -4.86
C GLY A 220 28.46 20.67 -6.10
N VAL A 221 28.81 21.68 -6.89
CA VAL A 221 28.03 22.12 -8.06
C VAL A 221 28.16 21.10 -9.19
N VAL A 222 27.03 20.58 -9.69
CA VAL A 222 27.00 19.50 -10.68
C VAL A 222 27.70 19.88 -11.99
N SER A 223 27.50 21.10 -12.48
CA SER A 223 28.11 21.58 -13.72
C SER A 223 29.64 21.62 -13.66
N ALA A 224 30.23 21.85 -12.48
CA ALA A 224 31.68 21.92 -12.30
C ALA A 224 32.39 20.59 -12.59
N HIS A 225 31.71 19.45 -12.42
CA HIS A 225 32.25 18.15 -12.80
C HIS A 225 32.36 17.99 -14.33
N PHE A 226 31.42 18.59 -15.06
CA PHE A 226 31.30 18.44 -16.51
C PHE A 226 32.03 19.49 -17.33
N THR A 227 32.57 20.51 -16.66
CA THR A 227 33.56 21.44 -17.24
C THR A 227 34.97 20.84 -17.24
N GLY A 228 35.17 19.68 -16.61
CA GLY A 228 36.45 18.98 -16.52
C GLY A 228 36.59 17.80 -17.51
N PRO A 229 37.25 16.70 -17.12
CA PRO A 229 37.55 15.58 -18.04
C PRO A 229 36.31 14.75 -18.44
N CYS A 230 35.21 14.87 -17.70
CA CYS A 230 33.97 14.14 -17.98
C CYS A 230 32.98 15.04 -18.75
N ARG A 231 32.40 14.55 -19.85
CA ARG A 231 31.42 15.33 -20.63
C ARG A 231 30.00 15.17 -20.08
N GLN A 232 29.23 16.25 -20.05
CA GLN A 232 27.83 16.19 -19.63
C GLN A 232 26.97 15.39 -20.61
N HIS A 233 27.21 15.56 -21.91
CA HIS A 233 26.45 14.88 -22.96
C HIS A 233 27.38 13.96 -23.78
N SER A 234 27.01 12.68 -23.85
CA SER A 234 27.60 11.63 -24.71
C SER A 234 26.50 10.86 -25.41
#